data_AF-A0A1X7SL37-F1
#
_entry.id   AF-A0A1X7SL37-F1
#
_cell.length_a   1.000
_cell.length_b   1.000
_cell.length_c   1.000
_cell.angle_alpha   90.00
_cell.angle_beta   90.00
_cell.angle_gamma   90.00
#
_symmetry.space_group_name_H-M   'P 1'
#
loop_
_entity.id
_entity.type
_entity.pdbx_description
1 polymer ?
#
loop_
_entity_poly.entity_id
_entity_poly.type
_entity_poly.pdbx_seq_one_letter_code
_entity_poly.pdbx_strand_id
1 'polypeptide(L)'
;LTDEEIAILSKQRQAVLRELRVFLRDATNKLLAERKFKEFTKPVDIEEVPDYFDIIKCPMDLSSVMKKIDEHRYNVPKEWLNDIDLITCNALE
;
A
#
# COMPACT_ATOMS: atom_id res chain seq x y z
N LEU A 1 -16.73 -2.99 29.51
CA LEU A 1 -17.02 -4.11 28.58
C LEU A 1 -16.60 -5.39 29.28
N THR A 2 -17.39 -6.45 29.16
CA THR A 2 -17.00 -7.79 29.60
C THR A 2 -15.93 -8.36 28.66
N ASP A 3 -15.20 -9.38 29.12
CA ASP A 3 -14.19 -10.06 28.28
C ASP A 3 -14.82 -10.66 27.02
N GLU A 4 -16.09 -11.10 27.12
CA GLU A 4 -16.87 -11.60 26.00
C GLU A 4 -17.20 -10.49 24.98
N GLU A 5 -17.61 -9.31 25.44
CA GLU A 5 -17.86 -8.15 24.57
C GLU A 5 -16.57 -7.70 23.85
N ILE A 6 -15.42 -7.72 24.54
CA ILE A 6 -14.12 -7.39 23.96
C ILE A 6 -13.74 -8.41 22.86
N ALA A 7 -13.96 -9.70 23.11
CA ALA A 7 -13.69 -10.75 22.13
C ALA A 7 -14.57 -10.62 20.88
N ILE A 8 -15.86 -10.30 21.06
CA ILE A 8 -16.80 -10.07 19.95
C ILE A 8 -16.36 -8.87 19.11
N LEU A 9 -16.06 -7.73 19.74
CA LEU A 9 -15.60 -6.52 19.04
C LEU A 9 -14.29 -6.76 18.30
N SER A 10 -13.35 -7.50 18.90
CA SER A 10 -12.09 -7.86 18.25
C SER A 10 -12.31 -8.73 17.01
N LYS A 11 -13.22 -9.71 17.09
CA LYS A 11 -13.60 -10.56 15.94
C LYS A 11 -14.26 -9.75 14.83
N GLN A 12 -15.17 -8.85 15.18
CA GLN A 12 -15.81 -7.93 14.21
C GLN A 12 -14.77 -7.03 13.53
N ARG A 13 -13.86 -6.43 14.31
CA ARG A 13 -12.77 -5.62 13.77
C ARG A 13 -11.89 -6.40 12.81
N GLN A 14 -11.52 -7.64 13.15
CA GLN A 14 -10.73 -8.49 12.26
C GLN A 14 -11.46 -8.84 10.95
N ALA A 15 -12.78 -9.03 11.00
CA ALA A 15 -13.60 -9.26 9.82
C ALA A 15 -13.59 -8.03 8.89
N VAL A 16 -13.85 -6.84 9.43
CA VAL A 16 -13.82 -5.58 8.67
C VAL A 16 -12.44 -5.34 8.06
N LEU A 17 -11.37 -5.56 8.81
CA LEU A 17 -10.00 -5.41 8.29
C LEU A 17 -9.69 -6.42 7.18
N ARG A 18 -10.28 -7.63 7.23
CA ARG A 18 -10.12 -8.62 6.16
C ARG A 18 -10.79 -8.15 4.88
N GLU A 19 -12.01 -7.63 4.97
CA GLU A 19 -12.72 -7.05 3.82
C GLU A 19 -11.96 -5.87 3.23
N LEU A 20 -11.42 -4.98 4.09
CA LEU A 20 -10.55 -3.89 3.67
C LEU A 20 -9.36 -4.42 2.86
N ARG A 21 -8.65 -5.44 3.33
CA ARG A 21 -7.49 -6.00 2.61
C ARG A 21 -7.86 -6.59 1.26
N VAL A 22 -9.03 -7.23 1.14
CA VAL A 22 -9.52 -7.74 -0.16
C VAL A 22 -9.74 -6.57 -1.11
N PHE A 23 -10.45 -5.53 -0.67
CA PHE A 23 -10.70 -4.33 -1.46
C PHE A 23 -9.40 -3.64 -1.92
N LEU A 24 -8.46 -3.43 -1.00
CA LEU A 24 -7.18 -2.80 -1.33
C LEU A 24 -6.35 -3.64 -2.31
N ARG A 25 -6.38 -4.97 -2.17
CA ARG A 25 -5.69 -5.88 -3.10
C ARG A 25 -6.28 -5.77 -4.50
N ASP A 26 -7.60 -5.75 -4.62
CA ASP A 26 -8.29 -5.62 -5.92
C ASP A 26 -8.00 -4.28 -6.58
N ALA A 27 -8.00 -3.19 -5.82
CA ALA A 27 -7.61 -1.87 -6.31
C ALA A 27 -6.15 -1.85 -6.79
N THR A 28 -5.23 -2.40 -6.00
CA THR A 28 -3.80 -2.44 -6.34
C THR A 28 -3.54 -3.35 -7.56
N ASN A 29 -4.24 -4.48 -7.68
CA ASN A 29 -4.14 -5.35 -8.85
C ASN A 29 -4.60 -4.67 -10.15
N LYS A 30 -5.64 -3.83 -10.08
CA LYS A 30 -6.06 -3.04 -11.24
C LYS A 30 -4.98 -2.05 -11.68
N LEU A 31 -4.26 -1.44 -10.72
CA LEU A 31 -3.13 -0.56 -11.03
C LEU A 31 -1.95 -1.36 -11.63
N LEU A 32 -1.62 -2.51 -11.06
CA LEU A 32 -0.56 -3.40 -11.56
C LEU A 32 -0.81 -3.93 -12.97
N ALA A 33 -2.08 -4.15 -13.33
CA ALA A 33 -2.47 -4.64 -14.66
C ALA A 33 -2.38 -3.56 -15.76
N GLU A 34 -2.32 -2.28 -15.37
CA GLU A 34 -2.35 -1.18 -16.32
C GLU A 34 -0.96 -0.87 -16.88
N ARG A 35 -0.80 -1.02 -18.20
CA ARG A 35 0.50 -0.88 -18.88
C ARG A 35 1.13 0.50 -18.67
N LYS A 36 0.31 1.54 -18.54
CA LYS A 36 0.75 2.92 -18.27
C LYS A 36 1.47 3.08 -16.93
N PHE A 37 1.30 2.15 -15.99
CA PHE A 37 1.89 2.22 -14.66
C PHE A 37 3.07 1.26 -14.47
N LYS A 38 3.59 0.67 -15.57
CA LYS A 38 4.67 -0.33 -15.53
C LYS A 38 5.88 0.12 -14.70
N GLU A 39 6.31 1.37 -14.85
CA GLU A 39 7.48 1.91 -14.14
C GLU A 39 7.28 2.02 -12.62
N PHE A 40 6.03 2.01 -12.14
CA PHE A 40 5.71 2.07 -10.71
C PHE A 40 5.42 0.68 -10.11
N THR A 41 5.57 -0.39 -10.89
CA THR A 41 5.24 -1.76 -10.43
C THR A 41 6.30 -2.36 -9.50
N LYS A 42 7.51 -1.82 -9.50
CA LYS A 42 8.66 -2.27 -8.71
C LYS A 42 9.43 -1.06 -8.19
N PRO A 43 10.28 -1.23 -7.15
CA PRO A 43 11.21 -0.19 -6.73
C PRO A 43 12.11 0.25 -7.89
N VAL A 44 12.49 1.53 -7.90
CA VAL A 44 13.46 2.07 -8.86
C VAL A 44 14.81 1.39 -8.64
N ASP A 45 15.44 0.99 -9.75
CA ASP A 45 16.77 0.40 -9.74
C ASP A 45 17.84 1.51 -9.65
N ILE A 46 18.62 1.49 -8.58
CA ILE A 46 19.68 2.47 -8.35
C ILE A 46 20.90 2.27 -9.25
N GLU A 47 21.07 1.08 -9.84
CA GLU A 47 22.13 0.88 -10.83
C GLU A 47 21.78 1.63 -12.13
N GLU A 48 20.49 1.74 -12.44
CA GLU A 48 19.98 2.51 -13.58
C GLU A 48 19.83 4.00 -13.26
N VAL A 49 19.49 4.35 -12.01
CA VAL A 49 19.30 5.73 -11.54
C VAL A 49 20.12 6.01 -10.26
N PRO A 50 21.43 6.28 -10.38
CA PRO A 50 22.34 6.38 -9.24
C PRO A 50 22.05 7.51 -8.25
N ASP A 51 21.44 8.59 -8.70
CA ASP A 51 21.09 9.79 -7.93
C ASP A 51 19.66 9.75 -7.35
N TYR A 52 18.94 8.62 -7.52
CA TYR A 52 17.53 8.52 -7.12
C TYR A 52 17.28 8.89 -5.65
N PHE A 53 18.13 8.42 -4.73
CA PHE A 53 17.99 8.70 -3.30
C PHE A 53 18.49 10.10 -2.88
N ASP A 54 19.17 10.81 -3.77
CA ASP A 54 19.57 12.20 -3.53
C ASP A 54 18.35 13.14 -3.59
N ILE A 55 17.35 12.79 -4.39
CA ILE A 55 16.09 13.51 -4.53
C ILE A 55 14.99 12.83 -3.72
N ILE A 56 14.74 11.55 -3.96
CA ILE A 56 13.62 10.81 -3.38
C ILE A 56 13.97 10.23 -2.02
N LYS A 57 13.39 10.80 -0.95
CA LYS A 57 13.67 10.43 0.44
C LYS A 57 12.81 9.29 0.97
N CYS A 58 11.62 9.13 0.44
CA CYS A 58 10.68 8.09 0.84
C CYS A 58 10.20 7.34 -0.40
N PRO A 59 10.99 6.38 -0.92
CA PRO A 59 10.61 5.61 -2.09
C PRO A 59 9.34 4.80 -1.82
N MET A 60 8.50 4.65 -2.84
CA MET A 60 7.31 3.81 -2.79
C MET A 60 7.00 3.28 -4.20
N ASP A 61 6.40 2.09 -4.27
CA ASP A 61 6.01 1.42 -5.51
C ASP A 61 4.85 0.45 -5.25
N LEU A 62 4.18 -0.01 -6.30
CA LEU A 62 2.99 -0.85 -6.18
C LEU A 62 3.27 -2.25 -5.60
N SER A 63 4.47 -2.81 -5.77
CA SER A 63 4.84 -4.07 -5.12
C SER A 63 5.03 -3.90 -3.62
N SER A 64 5.63 -2.78 -3.19
CA SER A 64 5.73 -2.40 -1.78
C SER A 64 4.35 -2.15 -1.16
N VAL A 65 3.43 -1.49 -1.89
CA VAL A 65 2.04 -1.33 -1.46
C VAL A 65 1.36 -2.69 -1.27
N MET A 66 1.52 -3.62 -2.21
CA MET A 66 0.97 -4.98 -2.10
C MET A 66 1.51 -5.71 -0.86
N LYS A 67 2.83 -5.64 -0.63
CA LYS A 67 3.47 -6.21 0.56
C LYS A 67 2.91 -5.62 1.86
N LYS A 68 2.67 -4.31 1.92
CA LYS A 68 2.05 -3.65 3.08
C LYS A 68 0.61 -4.12 3.33
N ILE A 69 -0.15 -4.47 2.28
CA ILE A 69 -1.48 -5.09 2.42
C ILE A 69 -1.34 -6.48 3.07
N ASP A 70 -0.40 -7.30 2.58
CA ASP A 70 -0.14 -8.66 3.09
C ASP A 70 0.32 -8.66 4.55
N GLU A 71 1.13 -7.67 4.93
CA GLU A 71 1.64 -7.46 6.30
C GLU A 71 0.63 -6.76 7.22
N HIS A 72 -0.61 -6.54 6.76
CA HIS A 72 -1.69 -5.90 7.54
C HIS A 72 -1.33 -4.47 8.03
N ARG A 73 -0.56 -3.72 7.25
CA ARG A 73 -0.06 -2.38 7.62
C ARG A 73 -1.11 -1.27 7.46
N TYR A 74 -2.24 -1.56 6.79
CA TYR A 74 -3.34 -0.62 6.59
C TYR A 74 -4.54 -0.98 7.47
N ASN A 75 -4.89 -0.05 8.36
CA ASN A 75 -6.07 -0.10 9.22
C ASN A 75 -7.25 0.69 8.63
N VAL A 76 -6.96 1.67 7.77
CA VAL A 76 -7.96 2.47 7.06
C VAL A 76 -7.57 2.71 5.60
N PRO A 77 -8.53 2.88 4.66
CA PRO A 77 -8.23 3.12 3.24
C PRO A 77 -7.32 4.33 2.99
N LYS A 78 -7.40 5.36 3.85
CA LYS A 78 -6.60 6.57 3.72
C LYS A 78 -5.09 6.31 3.82
N GLU A 79 -4.68 5.33 4.64
CA GLU A 79 -3.24 4.99 4.76
C GLU A 79 -2.70 4.39 3.47
N TRP A 80 -3.50 3.56 2.78
CA TRP A 80 -3.15 3.06 1.45
C TRP A 80 -3.11 4.19 0.42
N LEU A 81 -4.09 5.09 0.45
CA LEU A 81 -4.13 6.24 -0.47
C LEU A 81 -2.90 7.13 -0.33
N ASN A 82 -2.44 7.36 0.91
CA ASN A 82 -1.22 8.15 1.15
C ASN A 82 0.02 7.55 0.45
N ASP A 83 0.14 6.22 0.36
CA ASP A 83 1.25 5.60 -0.37
C ASP A 83 1.08 5.71 -1.90
N ILE A 84 -0.16 5.67 -2.41
CA ILE A 84 -0.44 5.94 -3.83
C ILE A 84 -0.11 7.39 -4.19
N ASP A 85 -0.48 8.34 -3.32
CA ASP A 85 -0.14 9.75 -3.46
C ASP A 85 1.38 9.94 -3.37
N LEU A 86 2.08 9.22 -2.49
CA LEU A 86 3.54 9.26 -2.40
C LEU A 86 4.24 8.79 -3.68
N ILE A 87 3.75 7.71 -4.33
CA ILE A 87 4.25 7.29 -5.65
C ILE A 87 4.11 8.44 -6.65
N THR A 88 2.96 9.12 -6.65
CA THR A 88 2.69 10.23 -7.55
C THR A 88 3.57 11.45 -7.27
N CYS A 89 3.72 11.84 -6.00
CA CYS A 89 4.57 12.95 -5.59
C CYS A 89 6.03 12.69 -5.96
N ASN A 90 6.57 11.51 -5.66
CA ASN A 90 7.93 11.14 -6.01
C ASN A 90 8.18 11.16 -7.52
N ALA A 91 7.17 10.91 -8.35
CA ALA A 91 7.28 10.94 -9.80
C ALA A 91 7.19 12.36 -10.40
N LEU A 92 6.81 13.36 -9.60
CA LEU A 92 6.67 14.76 -10.00
C LEU A 92 7.84 15.65 -9.51
N GLU A 93 8.71 15.11 -8.66
CA GLU A 93 9.99 15.73 -8.27
C GLU A 93 11.02 15.65 -9.41
#